data_AF-A0AAD5MRG7-F1
#
_entry.id   AF-A0AAD5MRG7-F1
#
_cell.length_a   1.000
_cell.length_b   1.000
_cell.length_c   1.000
_cell.angle_alpha   90.00
_cell.angle_beta   90.00
_cell.angle_gamma   90.00
#
_symmetry.space_group_name_H-M   'P 1'
#
loop_
_entity.id
_entity.type
_entity.pdbx_description
1 polymer ?
#
loop_
_entity_poly.entity_id
_entity_poly.type
_entity_poly.pdbx_seq_one_letter_code
_entity_poly.pdbx_strand_id
1 'polypeptide(L)'
;MRSCDFTPEYRGYSVVVMCSRGKADKGPGKGGTKHHRMVLMDNTHGIAKSAIRRLARRGDVKRISGLIFEETRGVLMMFLENVIRDAVTYCEDT
;
A
#
# COMPACT_ATOMS: atom_id res chain seq x y z
N MET A 1 22.05 -3.89 -22.14
CA MET A 1 21.19 -2.72 -22.42
C MET A 1 19.81 -3.18 -22.86
N ARG A 2 18.82 -3.22 -21.96
CA ARG A 2 17.42 -3.12 -22.36
C ARG A 2 16.89 -1.81 -21.78
N SER A 3 16.66 -0.86 -22.66
CA SER A 3 16.05 0.44 -22.38
C SER A 3 14.64 0.23 -21.86
N CYS A 4 14.40 0.65 -20.62
CA CYS A 4 13.09 0.79 -20.03
C CYS A 4 12.63 2.23 -20.25
N ASP A 5 11.87 2.46 -21.32
CA ASP A 5 11.13 3.70 -21.50
C ASP A 5 9.90 3.68 -20.58
N PHE A 6 10.02 4.32 -19.41
CA PHE A 6 8.88 4.56 -18.51
C PHE A 6 8.28 5.94 -18.84
N THR A 7 7.37 5.98 -19.80
CA THR A 7 6.55 7.16 -20.08
C THR A 7 5.51 7.34 -18.95
N PRO A 8 5.47 8.50 -18.25
CA PRO A 8 4.54 8.69 -17.15
C PRO A 8 3.21 9.20 -17.69
N GLU A 9 2.36 8.29 -18.17
CA GLU A 9 0.92 8.58 -18.32
C GLU A 9 0.19 8.17 -17.04
N TYR A 10 -0.42 9.18 -16.39
CA TYR A 10 -1.23 9.11 -15.17
C TYR A 10 -2.54 8.35 -15.36
N ARG A 11 -2.50 7.09 -15.84
CA ARG A 11 -3.70 6.30 -16.08
C ARG A 11 -3.44 4.80 -15.93
N GLY A 12 -3.48 4.33 -14.68
CA GLY A 12 -3.53 2.89 -14.40
C GLY A 12 -2.47 2.45 -13.40
N TYR A 13 -2.66 2.80 -12.13
CA TYR A 13 -1.79 2.32 -11.07
C TYR A 13 -2.39 1.05 -10.43
N SER A 14 -2.04 -0.12 -10.96
CA SER A 14 -2.24 -1.41 -10.27
C SER A 14 -0.91 -1.86 -9.66
N VAL A 15 -0.61 -1.35 -8.46
CA VAL A 15 0.56 -1.77 -7.69
C VAL A 15 0.23 -3.03 -6.90
N VAL A 16 0.91 -4.14 -7.22
CA VAL A 16 0.84 -5.40 -6.45
C VAL A 16 1.77 -5.29 -5.25
N VAL A 17 1.27 -4.76 -4.14
CA VAL A 17 2.00 -4.82 -2.86
C VAL A 17 1.76 -6.19 -2.22
N MET A 18 2.77 -7.05 -2.24
CA MET A 18 2.80 -8.23 -1.36
C MET A 18 3.31 -7.84 0.03
N CYS A 19 2.41 -7.84 1.02
CA CYS A 19 2.77 -7.76 2.43
C CYS A 19 3.05 -9.17 2.99
N SER A 20 4.29 -9.46 3.35
CA SER A 20 4.66 -10.63 4.15
C SER A 20 4.26 -10.42 5.62
N ARG A 21 3.36 -11.27 6.12
CA ARG A 21 2.84 -11.21 7.50
C ARG A 21 3.83 -11.90 8.45
N GLY A 22 4.32 -11.16 9.44
CA GLY A 22 5.14 -11.67 10.54
C GLY A 22 4.46 -12.81 11.31
N LYS A 23 5.29 -13.73 11.84
CA LYS A 23 4.89 -14.97 12.54
C LYS A 23 4.06 -14.67 13.79
N ALA A 24 3.10 -15.56 14.03
CA ALA A 24 2.15 -15.58 15.13
C ALA A 24 2.66 -16.39 16.34
N ASP A 25 2.35 -15.92 17.55
CA ASP A 25 2.33 -16.74 18.77
C ASP A 25 0.98 -17.48 18.83
N LYS A 26 1.03 -18.83 18.80
CA LYS A 26 -0.15 -19.71 18.74
C LYS A 26 -0.45 -20.36 20.08
N GLY A 27 -1.62 -20.03 20.65
CA GLY A 27 -2.35 -20.90 21.58
C GLY A 27 -3.23 -21.92 20.83
N PRO A 28 -3.59 -23.07 21.44
CA PRO A 28 -4.31 -24.14 20.75
C PRO A 28 -5.83 -23.93 20.84
N GLY A 29 -6.48 -23.67 19.70
CA GLY A 29 -7.95 -23.58 19.69
C GLY A 29 -8.58 -23.27 18.33
N LYS A 30 -8.99 -24.34 17.64
CA LYS A 30 -10.13 -24.46 16.70
C LYS A 30 -10.23 -23.49 15.49
N GLY A 31 -10.17 -24.08 14.30
CA GLY A 31 -10.67 -23.51 13.03
C GLY A 31 -9.55 -23.02 12.12
N GLY A 32 -9.07 -23.88 11.22
CA GLY A 32 -8.15 -23.48 10.17
C GLY A 32 -8.76 -22.35 9.33
N THR A 33 -8.16 -21.17 9.40
CA THR A 33 -8.56 -20.03 8.58
C THR A 33 -8.27 -20.39 7.14
N LYS A 34 -9.31 -20.56 6.32
CA LYS A 34 -9.15 -20.75 4.88
C LYS A 34 -8.39 -19.55 4.34
N HIS A 35 -7.21 -19.77 3.79
CA HIS A 35 -6.44 -18.73 3.13
C HIS A 35 -7.16 -18.40 1.83
N HIS A 36 -7.97 -17.34 1.85
CA HIS A 36 -8.33 -16.66 0.61
C HIS A 36 -7.01 -16.17 -0.02
N ARG A 37 -6.68 -16.72 -1.18
CA ARG A 37 -5.62 -16.18 -2.05
C ARG A 37 -5.90 -14.70 -2.22
N MET A 38 -4.97 -13.84 -1.83
CA MET A 38 -5.12 -12.40 -2.05
C MET A 38 -5.10 -12.17 -3.56
N VAL A 39 -6.27 -11.85 -4.12
CA VAL A 39 -6.41 -11.42 -5.51
C VAL A 39 -5.97 -9.97 -5.57
N LEU A 40 -5.16 -9.63 -6.56
CA LEU A 40 -4.82 -8.25 -6.82
C LEU A 40 -6.09 -7.50 -7.23
N MET A 41 -6.50 -6.58 -6.38
CA MET A 41 -7.63 -5.69 -6.61
C MET A 41 -7.20 -4.25 -6.28
N ASP A 42 -7.99 -3.25 -6.65
CA ASP A 42 -7.71 -1.85 -6.32
C ASP A 42 -7.71 -1.64 -4.80
N ASN A 43 -6.52 -1.77 -4.22
CA ASN A 43 -6.29 -1.76 -2.78
C ASN A 43 -6.37 -0.36 -2.16
N THR A 44 -6.60 0.67 -2.98
CA THR A 44 -6.67 2.08 -2.59
C THR A 44 -7.70 2.31 -1.47
N HIS A 45 -8.88 1.69 -1.59
CA HIS A 45 -9.92 1.73 -0.56
C HIS A 45 -9.63 0.85 0.66
N GLY A 46 -8.68 -0.08 0.55
CA GLY A 46 -8.19 -0.91 1.65
C GLY A 46 -7.54 -0.08 2.77
N ILE A 47 -7.09 1.13 2.47
CA ILE A 47 -6.71 2.12 3.48
C ILE A 47 -7.99 2.81 4.01
N ALA A 48 -8.46 2.32 5.15
CA ALA A 48 -9.67 2.81 5.80
C ALA A 48 -9.53 4.26 6.30
N LYS A 49 -10.65 5.00 6.30
CA LYS A 49 -10.72 6.38 6.85
C LYS A 49 -10.27 6.47 8.31
N SER A 50 -10.41 5.38 9.08
CA SER A 50 -9.91 5.28 10.47
C SER A 50 -8.38 5.25 10.55
N ALA A 51 -7.70 4.62 9.60
CA ALA A 51 -6.24 4.61 9.52
C ALA A 51 -5.69 5.99 9.20
N ILE A 52 -6.29 6.68 8.22
CA ILE A 52 -5.94 8.07 7.87
C ILE A 52 -6.17 9.00 9.06
N ARG A 53 -7.29 8.84 9.79
CA ARG A 53 -7.51 9.58 11.03
C ARG A 53 -6.43 9.31 12.07
N ARG A 54 -6.04 8.05 12.29
CA ARG A 54 -4.98 7.72 13.25
C ARG A 54 -3.65 8.37 12.87
N LEU A 55 -3.28 8.37 11.59
CA LEU A 55 -2.06 9.04 11.10
C LEU A 55 -2.13 10.56 11.30
N ALA A 56 -3.23 11.18 10.89
CA ALA A 56 -3.42 12.62 11.05
C ALA A 56 -3.40 13.04 12.52
N ARG A 57 -3.95 12.24 13.44
CA ARG A 57 -3.84 12.50 14.88
C ARG A 57 -2.41 12.35 15.42
N ARG A 58 -1.61 11.41 14.89
CA ARG A 58 -0.17 11.34 15.24
C ARG A 58 0.60 12.56 14.75
N GLY A 59 0.17 13.18 13.65
CA GLY A 59 0.72 14.44 13.15
C GLY A 59 0.05 15.69 13.72
N ASP A 60 -0.63 15.61 14.87
CA ASP A 60 -1.30 16.73 15.55
C ASP A 60 -2.34 17.50 14.71
N VAL A 61 -2.93 16.85 13.71
CA VAL A 61 -3.98 17.45 12.89
C VAL A 61 -5.28 17.51 13.68
N LYS A 62 -5.72 18.71 14.05
CA LYS A 62 -6.91 18.96 14.90
C LYS A 62 -8.25 18.80 14.17
N ARG A 63 -8.35 19.24 12.91
CA ARG A 63 -9.56 19.12 12.08
C ARG A 63 -9.19 18.56 10.72
N ILE A 64 -10.00 17.64 10.19
CA ILE A 64 -9.75 16.94 8.93
C ILE A 64 -10.97 17.15 8.05
N SER A 65 -10.76 17.66 6.82
CA SER A 65 -11.80 17.81 5.81
C SER A 65 -12.09 16.47 5.11
N GLY A 66 -13.29 16.31 4.56
CA GLY A 66 -13.71 15.08 3.87
C GLY A 66 -12.89 14.77 2.61
N LEU A 67 -12.38 15.79 1.92
CA LEU A 67 -11.59 15.64 0.69
C LEU A 67 -10.21 15.01 0.96
N ILE A 68 -9.66 15.19 2.16
CA ILE A 68 -8.35 14.68 2.56
C ILE A 68 -8.29 13.15 2.51
N PHE A 69 -9.42 12.44 2.67
CA PHE A 69 -9.41 10.98 2.68
C PHE A 69 -9.02 10.38 1.33
N GLU A 70 -9.52 10.95 0.23
CA GLU A 70 -9.17 10.47 -1.11
C GLU A 70 -7.80 11.00 -1.54
N GLU A 71 -7.50 12.26 -1.23
CA GLU A 71 -6.23 12.87 -1.59
C GLU A 71 -5.03 12.20 -0.89
N THR A 72 -5.18 11.83 0.38
CA THR A 72 -4.13 11.10 1.11
C THR A 72 -3.87 9.72 0.49
N ARG A 73 -4.89 9.06 -0.08
CA ARG A 73 -4.70 7.77 -0.76
C ARG A 73 -3.92 7.93 -2.07
N GLY A 74 -4.21 8.98 -2.83
CA GLY A 74 -3.45 9.33 -4.03
C GLY A 74 -1.98 9.59 -3.71
N VAL A 75 -1.71 10.43 -2.71
CA VAL A 75 -0.33 10.73 -2.25
C VAL A 75 0.38 9.47 -1.77
N LEU A 76 -0.30 8.61 -1.00
CA LEU A 76 0.27 7.38 -0.49
C LEU A 76 0.64 6.40 -1.62
N MET A 77 -0.19 6.29 -2.66
CA MET A 77 0.14 5.46 -3.82
C MET A 77 1.39 5.97 -4.54
N MET A 78 1.45 7.27 -4.85
CA MET A 78 2.62 7.84 -5.53
C MET A 78 3.92 7.66 -4.74
N PHE A 79 3.84 7.86 -3.42
CA PHE A 79 5.00 7.67 -2.54
C PHE A 79 5.48 6.22 -2.56
N LEU A 80 4.57 5.26 -2.39
CA LEU A 80 4.93 3.84 -2.39
C LEU A 80 5.46 3.38 -3.74
N GLU A 81 4.91 3.89 -4.84
CA GLU A 81 5.41 3.59 -6.17
C GLU A 81 6.86 4.03 -6.37
N ASN A 82 7.20 5.24 -5.96
CA ASN A 82 8.57 5.73 -6.11
C ASN A 82 9.54 4.90 -5.26
N VAL A 83 9.18 4.65 -4.00
CA VAL A 83 10.02 3.84 -3.09
C VAL A 83 10.20 2.41 -3.60
N ILE A 84 9.14 1.79 -4.13
CA ILE A 84 9.21 0.42 -4.64
C ILE A 84 9.98 0.36 -5.96
N ARG A 85 9.79 1.32 -6.87
CA ARG A 85 10.57 1.39 -8.12
C ARG A 85 12.05 1.43 -7.81
N ASP A 86 12.47 2.33 -6.91
CA ASP A 86 13.87 2.45 -6.51
C ASP A 86 14.36 1.15 -5.87
N ALA A 87 13.59 0.56 -4.94
CA ALA A 87 13.97 -0.69 -4.29
C ALA A 87 14.09 -1.86 -5.27
N VAL A 88 13.22 -1.96 -6.28
CA VAL A 88 13.30 -2.98 -7.32
C VAL A 88 14.52 -2.76 -8.19
N THR A 89 14.80 -1.52 -8.61
CA THR A 89 16.03 -1.20 -9.38
C THR A 89 17.28 -1.65 -8.63
N TYR A 90 17.43 -1.33 -7.34
CA TYR A 90 18.57 -1.81 -6.55
C TYR A 90 18.65 -3.34 -6.42
N CYS A 91 17.52 -4.04 -6.41
CA CYS A 91 17.48 -5.51 -6.35
C CYS A 91 17.74 -6.17 -7.71
N GLU A 92 17.35 -5.53 -8.81
CA GLU A 92 17.57 -6.02 -10.18
C GLU A 92 19.00 -5.73 -10.68
N ASP A 93 19.65 -4.69 -10.15
CA ASP A 93 21.04 -4.32 -10.47
C ASP A 93 22.10 -5.18 -9.72
N THR A 94 21.68 -6.16 -8.90
CA THR A 94 22.55 -7.14 -8.22
C THR A 94 22.56 -8.48 -8.95
#